data_AF-A0A537GFU5-F1
#
_entry.id   AF-A0A537GFU5-F1
#
_cell.length_a   1.000
_cell.length_b   1.000
_cell.length_c   1.000
_cell.angle_alpha   90.00
_cell.angle_beta   90.00
_cell.angle_gamma   90.00
#
_symmetry.space_group_name_H-M   'P 1'
#
loop_
_entity.id
_entity.type
_entity.pdbx_description
1 polymer ?
#
loop_
_entity_poly.entity_id
_entity_poly.type
_entity_poly.pdbx_seq_one_letter_code
_entity_poly.pdbx_strand_id
1 'polypeptide(L)'
;MMDTGLLHRHLQESSTLEEMNLSVVPYWLVATSARTALIATDMVAEGATVATTAALFGVMAGMGGRRGGFGGPLLTGAVLGSMMGGGMGGGGQRRAIQMDNNYNFPIVALKALTMYQPHDYQFALQERTLFDISQYPKGIKVLNGDISEDSARYQAKTLVDELQSQKAHAKYHMIQQIQSQVDVSDTELLHVPIWFVRYDHKGNKIVLVVDGNSGNTINSIGL
;
A
#
# COMPACT_ATOMS: atom_id res chain seq x y z
N MET A 1 5.44 7.11 -20.97
CA MET A 1 4.65 6.62 -19.83
C MET A 1 3.25 6.14 -20.21
N MET A 2 2.67 6.59 -21.34
CA MET A 2 1.57 5.85 -22.01
C MET A 2 2.07 4.74 -22.97
N ASP A 3 3.39 4.66 -23.22
CA ASP A 3 3.98 3.80 -24.25
C ASP A 3 4.68 2.53 -23.73
N THR A 4 4.43 2.13 -22.48
CA THR A 4 4.96 0.85 -21.98
C THR A 4 3.95 -0.26 -22.25
N GLY A 5 4.03 -0.82 -23.46
CA GLY A 5 3.24 -1.96 -23.91
C GLY A 5 2.79 -1.81 -25.35
N LEU A 6 2.87 -2.90 -26.13
CA LEU A 6 2.52 -2.96 -27.56
C LEU A 6 1.04 -2.57 -27.84
N LEU A 7 0.20 -2.57 -26.81
CA LEU A 7 -1.21 -2.15 -26.84
C LEU A 7 -1.45 -0.69 -26.40
N HIS A 8 -0.53 -0.07 -25.65
CA HIS A 8 -0.72 1.28 -25.11
C HIS A 8 -0.14 2.39 -25.99
N ARG A 9 0.72 2.03 -26.96
CA ARG A 9 1.32 2.96 -27.94
C ARG A 9 0.30 3.79 -28.73
N HIS A 10 -0.93 3.30 -28.87
CA HIS A 10 -2.00 3.99 -29.59
C HIS A 10 -2.94 4.82 -28.70
N LEU A 11 -2.82 4.72 -27.37
CA LEU A 11 -3.62 5.54 -26.45
C LEU A 11 -3.21 7.01 -26.57
N GLN A 12 -1.91 7.30 -26.51
CA GLN A 12 -1.42 8.67 -26.60
C GLN A 12 -1.65 9.30 -27.99
N GLU A 13 -1.46 8.55 -29.07
CA GLU A 13 -1.58 9.06 -30.46
C GLU A 13 -3.03 9.40 -30.85
N SER A 14 -4.02 8.76 -30.20
CA SER A 14 -5.45 9.00 -30.48
C SER A 14 -6.19 9.70 -29.34
N SER A 15 -5.45 10.19 -28.34
CA SER A 15 -5.98 11.00 -27.25
C SER A 15 -5.73 12.49 -27.47
N THR A 16 -6.72 13.32 -27.15
CA THR A 16 -6.59 14.78 -27.15
C THR A 16 -6.31 15.28 -25.73
N LEU A 17 -5.24 16.06 -25.55
CA LEU A 17 -4.97 16.74 -24.29
C LEU A 17 -6.04 17.82 -24.05
N GLU A 18 -6.76 17.73 -22.95
CA GLU A 18 -7.77 18.72 -22.57
C GLU A 18 -7.21 19.76 -21.61
N GLU A 19 -6.46 19.30 -20.61
CA GLU A 19 -6.01 20.15 -19.51
C GLU A 19 -4.68 19.64 -18.94
N MET A 20 -3.78 20.57 -18.62
CA MET A 20 -2.53 20.27 -17.92
C MET A 20 -2.27 21.37 -16.89
N ASN A 21 -2.33 21.02 -15.61
CA ASN A 21 -2.14 21.95 -14.51
C ASN A 21 -1.05 21.49 -13.55
N LEU A 22 -0.17 22.42 -13.18
CA LEU A 22 0.78 22.24 -12.07
C LEU A 22 0.19 22.84 -10.81
N SER A 23 0.24 22.10 -9.71
CA SER A 23 -0.14 22.60 -8.38
C SER A 23 0.72 21.96 -7.32
N VAL A 24 1.00 22.69 -6.25
CA VAL A 24 1.72 22.14 -5.09
C VAL A 24 0.68 21.56 -4.13
N VAL A 25 0.73 20.25 -3.96
CA VAL A 25 -0.25 19.48 -3.20
C VAL A 25 0.41 18.96 -1.92
N PRO A 26 -0.21 19.16 -0.74
CA PRO A 26 0.29 18.58 0.49
C PRO A 26 -0.12 17.11 0.63
N TYR A 27 0.82 16.31 1.10
CA TYR A 27 0.67 14.90 1.46
C TYR A 27 1.18 14.67 2.88
N TRP A 28 0.45 13.89 3.65
CA TRP A 28 0.98 13.30 4.88
C TRP A 28 1.83 12.09 4.51
N LEU A 29 3.11 12.12 4.83
CA LEU A 29 3.97 10.94 4.76
C LEU A 29 3.87 10.21 6.08
N VAL A 30 3.23 9.04 6.05
CA VAL A 30 2.98 8.24 7.23
C VAL A 30 3.97 7.08 7.26
N ALA A 31 4.89 7.10 8.23
CA ALA A 31 5.83 6.00 8.43
C ALA A 31 5.07 4.78 8.98
N THR A 32 4.98 3.71 8.19
CA THR A 32 4.25 2.50 8.53
C THR A 32 5.13 1.26 8.41
N SER A 33 4.97 0.33 9.35
CA SER A 33 5.56 -1.00 9.32
C SER A 33 4.42 -2.01 9.23
N ALA A 34 4.49 -2.91 8.25
CA ALA A 34 3.49 -3.94 8.05
C ALA A 34 4.15 -5.32 8.08
N ARG A 35 3.61 -6.19 8.93
CA ARG A 35 3.98 -7.61 9.00
C ARG A 35 2.77 -8.41 8.57
N THR A 36 2.92 -9.26 7.57
CA THR A 36 1.82 -10.05 7.01
C THR A 36 2.19 -11.52 7.06
N ALA A 37 1.37 -12.30 7.77
CA ALA A 37 1.46 -13.75 7.80
C ALA A 37 0.40 -14.36 6.87
N LEU A 38 0.78 -15.33 6.04
CA LEU A 38 -0.13 -15.99 5.11
C LEU A 38 0.15 -17.49 4.97
N ILE A 39 -0.88 -18.25 4.60
CA ILE A 39 -0.79 -19.67 4.25
C ILE A 39 -1.14 -19.80 2.78
N ALA A 40 -0.18 -20.25 1.96
CA ALA A 40 -0.38 -20.43 0.53
C ALA A 40 0.29 -21.72 0.02
N THR A 41 -0.02 -22.07 -1.23
CA THR A 41 0.63 -23.20 -1.91
C THR A 41 1.73 -22.63 -2.80
N ASP A 42 2.96 -23.09 -2.63
CA ASP A 42 4.15 -22.50 -3.27
C ASP A 42 4.42 -23.11 -4.65
N MET A 43 4.88 -22.31 -5.62
CA MET A 43 5.41 -22.82 -6.90
C MET A 43 6.92 -23.10 -6.84
N VAL A 44 7.63 -22.64 -5.80
CA VAL A 44 9.07 -22.87 -5.66
C VAL A 44 9.31 -23.82 -4.49
N ALA A 45 9.42 -25.10 -4.82
CA ALA A 45 9.67 -26.15 -3.86
C ALA A 45 11.09 -26.04 -3.25
N GLU A 46 11.21 -25.49 -2.04
CA GLU A 46 12.25 -25.91 -1.09
C GLU A 46 11.72 -25.90 0.35
N GLY A 47 11.80 -27.06 1.00
CA GLY A 47 10.98 -27.42 2.16
C GLY A 47 11.26 -26.64 3.44
N ALA A 48 10.18 -26.23 4.11
CA ALA A 48 10.18 -25.98 5.55
C ALA A 48 8.76 -26.13 6.13
N THR A 49 8.73 -26.56 7.38
CA THR A 49 7.69 -27.24 8.16
C THR A 49 6.35 -26.52 8.41
N VAL A 50 5.28 -27.31 8.47
CA VAL A 50 3.89 -26.93 8.81
C VAL A 50 3.69 -26.48 10.28
N ALA A 51 4.64 -26.79 11.18
CA ALA A 51 4.56 -26.47 12.62
C ALA A 51 4.66 -24.96 12.93
N THR A 52 5.32 -24.18 12.06
CA THR A 52 5.54 -22.74 12.27
C THR A 52 4.24 -21.93 12.14
N THR A 53 3.25 -22.46 11.42
CA THR A 53 2.00 -21.76 11.09
C THR A 53 1.20 -21.32 12.31
N ALA A 54 0.88 -22.26 13.22
CA ALA A 54 0.07 -21.96 14.40
C ALA A 54 0.82 -21.03 15.38
N ALA A 55 2.14 -21.18 15.45
CA ALA A 55 2.99 -20.30 16.25
C ALA A 55 3.02 -18.87 15.67
N LEU A 56 3.17 -18.69 14.36
CA LEU A 56 3.20 -17.36 13.74
C LEU A 56 1.86 -16.62 13.90
N PHE A 57 0.75 -17.26 13.51
CA PHE A 57 -0.57 -16.64 13.62
C PHE A 57 -0.99 -16.44 15.07
N GLY A 58 -0.64 -17.35 15.97
CA GLY A 58 -0.87 -17.21 17.41
C GLY A 58 -0.08 -16.05 18.04
N VAL A 59 1.19 -15.87 17.65
CA VAL A 59 2.03 -14.74 18.11
C VAL A 59 1.52 -13.41 17.55
N MET A 60 1.16 -13.36 16.27
CA MET A 60 0.59 -12.17 15.63
C MET A 60 -0.74 -11.76 16.27
N ALA A 61 -1.64 -12.73 16.53
CA ALA A 61 -2.89 -12.48 17.25
C ALA A 61 -2.66 -11.99 18.69
N GLY A 62 -1.61 -12.48 19.37
CA GLY A 62 -1.24 -12.07 20.72
C GLY A 62 -0.55 -10.70 20.82
N MET A 63 0.03 -10.19 19.73
CA MET A 63 0.73 -8.89 19.70
C MET A 63 -0.18 -7.70 19.35
N GLY A 64 -1.36 -7.95 18.76
CA GLY A 64 -2.33 -6.91 18.37
C GLY A 64 -3.21 -6.34 19.50
N GLY A 65 -2.97 -6.70 20.76
CA GLY A 65 -3.84 -6.27 21.87
C GLY A 65 -3.13 -6.20 23.21
N ARG A 66 -2.73 -5.00 23.64
CA ARG A 66 -2.48 -4.69 25.05
C ARG A 66 -3.50 -3.68 25.57
N ARG A 67 -4.63 -4.18 26.10
CA ARG A 67 -5.27 -3.62 27.31
C ARG A 67 -6.42 -4.49 27.83
N GLY A 68 -6.19 -5.11 29.00
CA GLY A 68 -7.18 -5.29 30.05
C GLY A 68 -7.89 -6.64 30.17
N GLY A 69 -7.46 -7.47 31.13
CA GLY A 69 -8.27 -8.60 31.62
C GLY A 69 -7.45 -9.79 32.15
N PHE A 70 -7.26 -9.85 33.46
CA PHE A 70 -6.73 -10.99 34.20
C PHE A 70 -7.60 -12.25 33.99
N GLY A 71 -6.97 -13.42 33.77
CA GLY A 71 -7.49 -14.72 34.22
C GLY A 71 -7.66 -15.82 33.17
N GLY A 72 -6.78 -16.82 33.19
CA GLY A 72 -7.06 -18.17 32.67
C GLY A 72 -5.87 -18.87 31.98
N PRO A 73 -5.46 -20.08 32.40
CA PRO A 73 -4.43 -20.85 31.71
C PRO A 73 -5.05 -21.56 30.50
N LEU A 74 -4.91 -20.98 29.30
CA LEU A 74 -5.25 -21.66 28.03
C LEU A 74 -3.98 -21.96 27.23
N LEU A 75 -3.10 -22.77 27.82
CA LEU A 75 -1.90 -23.31 27.15
C LEU A 75 -1.90 -24.84 26.99
N THR A 76 -3.02 -25.53 27.21
CA THR A 76 -3.03 -27.01 27.26
C THR A 76 -3.92 -27.71 26.22
N GLY A 77 -4.74 -26.98 25.44
CA GLY A 77 -5.71 -27.63 24.53
C GLY A 77 -5.27 -27.83 23.07
N ALA A 78 -4.42 -26.96 22.53
CA ALA A 78 -4.17 -26.91 21.07
C ALA A 78 -2.92 -27.69 20.61
N VAL A 79 -2.06 -28.14 21.54
CA VAL A 79 -0.82 -28.86 21.20
C VAL A 79 -1.01 -30.39 21.24
N LEU A 80 -2.08 -30.90 21.86
CA LEU A 80 -2.30 -32.34 22.00
C LEU A 80 -2.94 -32.98 20.75
N GLY A 81 -3.51 -32.19 19.83
CA GLY A 81 -4.14 -32.69 18.61
C GLY A 81 -3.20 -32.98 17.43
N SER A 82 -1.94 -32.52 17.48
CA SER A 82 -1.03 -32.55 16.32
C SER A 82 -0.16 -33.80 16.22
N MET A 83 -0.26 -34.76 17.15
CA MET A 83 0.57 -35.98 17.15
C MET A 83 -0.16 -37.30 16.80
N MET A 84 -1.48 -37.31 16.59
CA MET A 84 -2.25 -38.53 16.23
C MET A 84 -3.12 -38.34 14.99
N GLY A 85 -2.52 -37.91 13.88
CA GLY A 85 -3.23 -37.69 12.63
C GLY A 85 -2.34 -37.83 11.40
N GLY A 86 -1.62 -38.94 11.31
CA GLY A 86 -1.06 -39.39 10.03
C GLY A 86 -2.21 -39.70 9.08
N GLY A 87 -2.59 -38.72 8.27
CA GLY A 87 -3.65 -38.82 7.27
C GLY A 87 -3.08 -38.60 5.88
N MET A 88 -3.05 -39.68 5.09
CA MET A 88 -2.91 -39.67 3.64
C MET A 88 -3.86 -38.63 3.03
N GLY A 89 -3.31 -37.65 2.31
CA GLY A 89 -4.08 -36.66 1.57
C GLY A 89 -3.17 -35.85 0.68
N GLY A 90 -3.15 -36.17 -0.61
CA GLY A 90 -2.43 -35.43 -1.65
C GLY A 90 -3.03 -34.05 -1.88
N GLY A 91 -2.82 -33.14 -0.94
CA GLY A 91 -3.04 -31.70 -1.10
C GLY A 91 -1.69 -31.01 -1.20
N GLY A 92 -1.51 -30.15 -2.21
CA GLY A 92 -0.27 -29.41 -2.46
C GLY A 92 0.35 -28.85 -1.17
N GLN A 93 1.68 -28.88 -1.10
CA GLN A 93 2.48 -28.47 0.06
C GLN A 93 2.10 -27.04 0.48
N ARG A 94 1.29 -26.91 1.54
CA ARG A 94 0.89 -25.63 2.13
C ARG A 94 2.04 -25.09 2.97
N ARG A 95 2.38 -23.82 2.81
CA ARG A 95 3.48 -23.16 3.53
C ARG A 95 2.99 -21.91 4.23
N ALA A 96 3.48 -21.71 5.45
CA ALA A 96 3.39 -20.44 6.15
C ALA A 96 4.50 -19.51 5.66
N ILE A 97 4.12 -18.29 5.30
CA ILE A 97 4.99 -17.27 4.74
C ILE A 97 4.79 -15.99 5.57
N GLN A 98 5.89 -15.26 5.79
CA GLN A 98 5.87 -13.93 6.38
C GLN A 98 6.39 -12.90 5.38
N MET A 99 5.73 -11.76 5.32
CA MET A 99 6.12 -10.60 4.53
C MET A 99 6.23 -9.39 5.46
N ASP A 100 7.42 -8.83 5.58
CA ASP A 100 7.67 -7.62 6.38
C ASP A 100 8.05 -6.48 5.45
N ASN A 101 7.35 -5.35 5.54
CA ASN A 101 7.65 -4.17 4.73
C ASN A 101 7.49 -2.89 5.53
N ASN A 102 8.34 -1.91 5.23
CA ASN A 102 8.25 -0.56 5.76
C ASN A 102 7.95 0.42 4.63
N TYR A 103 7.13 1.44 4.92
CA TYR A 103 6.71 2.45 3.96
C TYR A 103 6.76 3.85 4.56
N ASN A 104 7.09 4.83 3.73
CA ASN A 104 6.67 6.22 3.94
C ASN A 104 5.43 6.45 3.10
N PHE A 105 4.28 6.01 3.61
CA PHE A 105 3.06 5.90 2.83
C PHE A 105 2.40 7.28 2.66
N PRO A 106 2.28 7.80 1.42
CA PRO A 106 1.73 9.12 1.20
C PRO A 106 0.20 9.10 1.27
N ILE A 107 -0.39 9.99 2.06
CA ILE A 107 -1.83 10.25 2.10
C ILE A 107 -2.07 11.67 1.61
N VAL A 108 -2.89 11.83 0.57
CA VAL A 108 -3.27 13.15 0.07
C VAL A 108 -3.93 13.94 1.21
N ALA A 109 -3.41 15.13 1.53
CA ALA A 109 -3.92 15.90 2.66
C ALA A 109 -5.18 16.73 2.31
N LEU A 110 -5.74 16.55 1.11
CA LEU A 110 -6.96 17.22 0.64
C LEU A 110 -8.08 16.23 0.30
N LYS A 111 -9.25 16.40 0.90
CA LYS A 111 -10.47 15.61 0.61
C LYS A 111 -10.88 15.69 -0.85
N ALA A 112 -10.76 16.87 -1.47
CA ALA A 112 -11.12 17.07 -2.87
C ALA A 112 -10.23 16.27 -3.85
N LEU A 113 -9.06 15.81 -3.38
CA LEU A 113 -8.08 15.07 -4.18
C LEU A 113 -7.96 13.60 -3.73
N THR A 114 -8.83 13.12 -2.83
CA THR A 114 -8.79 11.72 -2.35
C THR A 114 -8.95 10.69 -3.48
N MET A 115 -9.65 11.02 -4.57
CA MET A 115 -9.74 10.14 -5.74
C MET A 115 -8.38 9.88 -6.42
N TYR A 116 -7.39 10.75 -6.18
CA TYR A 116 -6.03 10.67 -6.70
C TYR A 116 -5.05 10.07 -5.69
N GLN A 117 -5.55 9.49 -4.59
CA GLN A 117 -4.74 8.86 -3.55
C GLN A 117 -3.75 7.85 -4.16
N PRO A 118 -2.43 7.98 -3.89
CA PRO A 118 -1.45 7.00 -4.35
C PRO A 118 -1.72 5.61 -3.78
N HIS A 119 -1.47 4.57 -4.58
CA HIS A 119 -1.70 3.17 -4.18
C HIS A 119 -0.43 2.53 -3.59
N ASP A 120 0.65 2.46 -4.36
CA ASP A 120 1.94 1.85 -3.96
C ASP A 120 3.15 2.79 -4.16
N TYR A 121 2.89 4.04 -4.52
CA TYR A 121 3.91 5.05 -4.78
C TYR A 121 4.54 5.60 -3.50
N GLN A 122 5.85 5.85 -3.53
CA GLN A 122 6.58 6.53 -2.47
C GLN A 122 7.46 7.64 -3.06
N PHE A 123 7.41 8.82 -2.45
CA PHE A 123 8.21 9.96 -2.89
C PHE A 123 9.71 9.74 -2.63
N ALA A 124 10.55 10.23 -3.53
CA ALA A 124 11.98 10.35 -3.29
C ALA A 124 12.24 11.48 -2.28
N LEU A 125 12.64 11.12 -1.06
CA LEU A 125 12.79 12.09 0.03
C LEU A 125 14.19 12.69 0.16
N GLN A 126 15.15 12.25 -0.66
CA GLN A 126 16.56 12.65 -0.56
C GLN A 126 16.75 14.15 -0.85
N GLU A 127 15.89 14.71 -1.69
CA GLU A 127 15.96 16.11 -2.15
C GLU A 127 14.93 17.00 -1.45
N ARG A 128 14.27 16.50 -0.39
CA ARG A 128 13.28 17.31 0.34
C ARG A 128 13.97 18.49 1.00
N THR A 129 13.30 19.64 0.96
CA THR A 129 13.75 20.89 1.58
C THR A 129 12.67 21.42 2.50
N LEU A 130 13.03 22.35 3.39
CA LEU A 130 12.04 23.07 4.18
C LEU A 130 11.13 23.85 3.24
N PHE A 131 9.83 23.79 3.50
CA PHE A 131 8.85 24.44 2.65
C PHE A 131 9.04 25.96 2.65
N ASP A 132 9.24 26.53 1.46
CA ASP A 132 9.32 27.96 1.23
C ASP A 132 8.48 28.32 0.00
N ILE A 133 7.38 29.03 0.24
CA ILE A 133 6.46 29.46 -0.82
C ILE A 133 7.13 30.39 -1.84
N SER A 134 8.18 31.12 -1.45
CA SER A 134 8.87 32.07 -2.32
C SER A 134 9.68 31.40 -3.42
N GLN A 135 9.99 30.10 -3.29
CA GLN A 135 10.68 29.30 -4.30
C GLN A 135 9.78 28.94 -5.48
N TYR A 136 8.46 29.09 -5.35
CA TYR A 136 7.51 28.75 -6.41
C TYR A 136 7.21 29.95 -7.32
N PRO A 137 7.20 29.75 -8.66
CA PRO A 137 6.77 30.77 -9.61
C PRO A 137 5.39 31.34 -9.31
N LYS A 138 5.23 32.65 -9.55
CA LYS A 138 3.93 33.33 -9.45
C LYS A 138 2.92 32.68 -10.40
N GLY A 139 1.78 32.27 -9.87
CA GLY A 139 0.70 31.63 -10.63
C GLY A 139 0.53 30.14 -10.37
N ILE A 140 1.50 29.46 -9.73
CA ILE A 140 1.31 28.09 -9.28
C ILE A 140 0.41 28.09 -8.05
N LYS A 141 -0.64 27.27 -8.08
CA LYS A 141 -1.53 27.09 -6.93
C LYS A 141 -0.82 26.22 -5.90
N VAL A 142 -0.64 26.77 -4.71
CA VAL A 142 -0.23 26.02 -3.52
C VAL A 142 -1.49 25.71 -2.72
N LEU A 143 -1.76 24.42 -2.52
CA LEU A 143 -2.94 23.95 -1.82
C LEU A 143 -2.65 23.76 -0.33
N ASN A 144 -3.68 23.94 0.50
CA ASN A 144 -3.60 23.70 1.94
C ASN A 144 -4.36 22.42 2.29
N GLY A 145 -3.80 21.61 3.19
CA GLY A 145 -4.44 20.38 3.64
C GLY A 145 -5.67 20.64 4.49
N ASP A 146 -6.72 19.84 4.28
CA ASP A 146 -7.96 19.82 5.07
C ASP A 146 -8.23 18.45 5.74
N ILE A 147 -7.31 17.50 5.58
CA ILE A 147 -7.24 16.22 6.29
C ILE A 147 -6.23 16.36 7.44
N SER A 148 -6.64 15.99 8.65
CA SER A 148 -5.77 16.00 9.82
C SER A 148 -4.76 14.85 9.80
N GLU A 149 -3.66 15.03 10.53
CA GLU A 149 -2.64 14.00 10.75
C GLU A 149 -3.25 12.69 11.29
N ASP A 150 -4.11 12.77 12.30
CA ASP A 150 -4.81 11.60 12.85
C ASP A 150 -5.62 10.86 11.78
N SER A 151 -6.39 11.59 10.97
CA SER A 151 -7.17 11.00 9.89
C SER A 151 -6.27 10.33 8.85
N ALA A 152 -5.14 10.96 8.51
CA ALA A 152 -4.17 10.39 7.60
C ALA A 152 -3.53 9.10 8.15
N ARG A 153 -3.20 9.04 9.45
CA ARG A 153 -2.71 7.82 10.11
C ARG A 153 -3.71 6.68 10.01
N TYR A 154 -4.99 6.94 10.26
CA TYR A 154 -6.05 5.93 10.11
C TYR A 154 -6.19 5.46 8.66
N GLN A 155 -6.18 6.38 7.69
CA GLN A 155 -6.26 6.04 6.27
C GLN A 155 -5.06 5.21 5.82
N ALA A 156 -3.84 5.58 6.20
CA ALA A 156 -2.63 4.84 5.87
C ALA A 156 -2.67 3.40 6.40
N LYS A 157 -3.19 3.19 7.62
CA LYS A 157 -3.32 1.83 8.16
C LYS A 157 -4.18 0.93 7.27
N THR A 158 -5.32 1.43 6.81
CA THR A 158 -6.24 0.70 5.93
C THR A 158 -5.62 0.44 4.56
N LEU A 159 -5.06 1.47 3.93
CA LEU A 159 -4.48 1.36 2.58
C LEU A 159 -3.24 0.47 2.55
N VAL A 160 -2.42 0.50 3.60
CA VAL A 160 -1.25 -0.39 3.72
C VAL A 160 -1.67 -1.84 3.92
N ASP A 161 -2.73 -2.11 4.71
CA ASP A 161 -3.29 -3.47 4.84
C ASP A 161 -3.80 -4.00 3.49
N GLU A 162 -4.51 -3.15 2.74
CA GLU A 162 -4.96 -3.48 1.39
C GLU A 162 -3.77 -3.75 0.45
N LEU A 163 -2.75 -2.89 0.47
CA LEU A 163 -1.54 -3.05 -0.33
C LEU A 163 -0.80 -4.35 -0.01
N GLN A 164 -0.73 -4.74 1.27
CA GLN A 164 -0.13 -6.03 1.66
C GLN A 164 -0.91 -7.20 1.09
N SER A 165 -2.24 -7.14 1.17
CA SER A 165 -3.11 -8.17 0.59
C SER A 165 -2.89 -8.28 -0.93
N GLN A 166 -2.88 -7.14 -1.64
CA GLN A 166 -2.62 -7.10 -3.07
C GLN A 166 -1.25 -7.69 -3.43
N LYS A 167 -0.19 -7.31 -2.71
CA LYS A 167 1.17 -7.85 -2.92
C LYS A 167 1.25 -9.35 -2.66
N ALA A 168 0.57 -9.83 -1.62
CA ALA A 168 0.50 -11.25 -1.33
C ALA A 168 -0.19 -12.01 -2.46
N HIS A 169 -1.34 -11.54 -2.94
CA HIS A 169 -2.08 -12.15 -4.04
C HIS A 169 -1.34 -12.08 -5.39
N ALA A 170 -0.51 -11.06 -5.61
CA ALA A 170 0.35 -10.98 -6.79
C ALA A 170 1.49 -12.02 -6.77
N LYS A 171 1.96 -12.40 -5.57
CA LYS A 171 3.12 -13.29 -5.41
C LYS A 171 2.73 -14.75 -5.18
N TYR A 172 1.62 -15.00 -4.50
CA TYR A 172 1.22 -16.34 -4.07
C TYR A 172 -0.16 -16.72 -4.58
N HIS A 173 -0.29 -17.93 -5.10
CA HIS A 173 -1.56 -18.49 -5.54
C HIS A 173 -2.23 -19.27 -4.41
N MET A 174 -3.56 -19.33 -4.42
CA MET A 174 -4.36 -20.11 -3.46
C MET A 174 -4.05 -19.78 -1.99
N ILE A 175 -4.06 -18.48 -1.66
CA ILE A 175 -3.97 -18.03 -0.27
C ILE A 175 -5.20 -18.50 0.50
N GLN A 176 -4.99 -19.31 1.54
CA GLN A 176 -6.06 -19.83 2.40
C GLN A 176 -6.36 -18.89 3.57
N GLN A 177 -5.32 -18.23 4.06
CA GLN A 177 -5.39 -17.30 5.17
C GLN A 177 -4.33 -16.22 4.99
N ILE A 178 -4.69 -14.99 5.31
CA ILE A 178 -3.79 -13.83 5.35
C ILE A 178 -4.19 -12.96 6.54
N GLN A 179 -3.19 -12.46 7.26
CA GLN A 179 -3.38 -11.51 8.34
C GLN A 179 -2.22 -10.53 8.35
N SER A 180 -2.52 -9.23 8.27
CA SER A 180 -1.53 -8.18 8.42
C SER A 180 -1.68 -7.47 9.76
N GLN A 181 -0.55 -7.14 10.36
CA GLN A 181 -0.45 -6.18 11.43
C GLN A 181 0.26 -4.95 10.89
N VAL A 182 -0.42 -3.81 10.94
CA VAL A 182 0.10 -2.52 10.48
C VAL A 182 0.26 -1.58 11.66
N ASP A 183 1.49 -1.17 11.90
CA ASP A 183 1.88 -0.20 12.92
C ASP A 183 2.21 1.13 12.25
N VAL A 184 1.70 2.22 12.82
CA VAL A 184 1.87 3.59 12.31
C VAL A 184 2.70 4.39 13.33
N SER A 185 3.74 5.05 12.84
CA SER A 185 4.70 5.83 13.65
C SER A 185 4.71 7.27 13.19
N ASP A 186 5.86 7.87 12.90
CA ASP A 186 6.01 9.29 12.61
C ASP A 186 5.27 9.75 11.35
N THR A 187 4.92 11.03 11.33
CA THR A 187 4.09 11.67 10.31
C THR A 187 4.68 13.02 9.94
N GLU A 188 4.88 13.26 8.64
CA GLU A 188 5.44 14.51 8.12
C GLU A 188 4.50 15.08 7.04
N LEU A 189 4.34 16.41 7.00
CA LEU A 189 3.60 17.06 5.92
C LEU A 189 4.55 17.48 4.81
N LEU A 190 4.46 16.84 3.65
CA LEU A 190 5.27 17.14 2.47
C LEU A 190 4.43 17.90 1.43
N HIS A 191 4.92 19.03 0.96
CA HIS A 191 4.35 19.74 -0.19
C HIS A 191 5.06 19.30 -1.46
N VAL A 192 4.30 18.75 -2.41
CA VAL A 192 4.86 18.16 -3.63
C VAL A 192 4.32 18.90 -4.86
N PRO A 193 5.15 19.30 -5.83
CA PRO A 193 4.66 19.77 -7.13
C PRO A 193 4.03 18.59 -7.89
N ILE A 194 2.77 18.71 -8.27
CA ILE A 194 2.01 17.67 -8.97
C ILE A 194 1.46 18.20 -10.28
N TRP A 195 1.69 17.46 -11.35
CA TRP A 195 1.02 17.66 -12.63
C TRP A 195 -0.27 16.84 -12.68
N PHE A 196 -1.39 17.51 -12.92
CA PHE A 196 -2.67 16.90 -13.28
C PHE A 196 -2.85 17.04 -14.78
N VAL A 197 -2.86 15.92 -15.49
CA VAL A 197 -2.97 15.89 -16.95
C VAL A 197 -4.22 15.13 -17.34
N ARG A 198 -5.12 15.78 -18.09
CA ARG A 198 -6.40 15.20 -18.53
C ARG A 198 -6.39 14.99 -20.03
N TYR A 199 -6.76 13.79 -20.44
CA TYR A 199 -6.92 13.41 -21.83
C TYR A 199 -8.35 12.95 -22.07
N ASP A 200 -8.86 13.25 -23.27
CA ASP A 200 -10.00 12.55 -23.83
C ASP A 200 -9.48 11.48 -24.80
N HIS A 201 -9.90 10.24 -24.58
CA HIS A 201 -9.68 9.13 -25.49
C HIS A 201 -11.02 8.59 -25.98
N LYS A 202 -11.46 9.04 -27.16
CA LYS A 202 -12.71 8.56 -27.79
C LYS A 202 -13.93 8.70 -26.86
N GLY A 203 -14.00 9.78 -26.10
CA GLY A 203 -15.05 10.08 -25.12
C GLY A 203 -14.75 9.58 -23.69
N ASN A 204 -13.70 8.80 -23.48
CA ASN A 204 -13.28 8.37 -22.14
C ASN A 204 -12.28 9.37 -21.55
N LYS A 205 -12.58 9.85 -20.34
CA LYS A 205 -11.69 10.78 -19.63
C LYS A 205 -10.60 10.01 -18.89
N ILE A 206 -9.36 10.30 -19.24
CA ILE A 206 -8.17 9.77 -18.58
C ILE A 206 -7.54 10.90 -17.78
N VAL A 207 -7.20 10.65 -16.52
CA VAL A 207 -6.46 11.60 -15.68
C VAL A 207 -5.16 10.96 -15.21
N LEU A 208 -4.04 11.60 -15.49
CA LEU A 208 -2.74 11.24 -14.96
C LEU A 208 -2.34 12.21 -13.85
N VAL A 209 -1.86 11.66 -12.75
CA VAL A 209 -1.32 12.40 -11.61
C VAL A 209 0.16 12.08 -11.56
N VAL A 210 1.00 13.08 -11.82
CA VAL A 210 2.43 12.89 -12.05
C VAL A 210 3.22 13.71 -11.04
N ASP A 211 4.22 13.08 -10.42
CA ASP A 211 5.17 13.77 -9.56
C ASP A 211 6.01 14.75 -10.39
N GLY A 212 5.91 16.04 -10.05
CA GLY A 212 6.66 17.10 -10.70
C GLY A 212 8.16 17.06 -10.41
N ASN A 213 8.61 16.35 -9.36
CA ASN A 213 10.03 16.16 -9.11
C ASN A 213 10.62 15.02 -9.96
N SER A 214 10.07 13.80 -9.82
CA SER A 214 10.63 12.62 -10.50
C SER A 214 10.09 12.38 -11.92
N GLY A 215 8.98 13.01 -12.31
CA GLY A 215 8.26 12.70 -13.54
C GLY A 215 7.49 11.38 -13.51
N ASN A 216 7.46 10.69 -12.37
CA ASN A 216 6.78 9.41 -12.25
C ASN A 216 5.27 9.56 -12.07
N THR A 217 4.50 8.66 -12.66
CA THR A 217 3.05 8.57 -12.39
C THR A 217 2.80 8.10 -10.96
N ILE A 218 2.06 8.91 -10.22
CA ILE A 218 1.62 8.64 -8.85
C ILE A 218 0.31 7.86 -8.88
N ASN A 219 -0.61 8.25 -9.78
CA ASN A 219 -1.91 7.62 -9.96
C ASN A 219 -2.43 7.91 -11.37
N SER A 220 -3.31 7.06 -11.87
CA SER A 220 -4.02 7.22 -13.14
C SER A 220 -5.45 6.74 -13.01
N ILE A 221 -6.39 7.51 -13.55
CA ILE A 221 -7.82 7.18 -13.59
C ILE A 221 -8.25 7.05 -15.04
N GLY A 222 -9.02 6.02 -15.36
CA GLY A 222 -9.60 5.81 -16.70
C GLY A 222 -8.67 5.08 -17.69
N LEU A 223 -7.57 4.50 -17.20
CA LEU A 223 -6.70 3.59 -17.95
C LEU A 223 -7.11 2.12 -17.75
#